data_AF-A0A7V3MY87-F1
#
_entry.id   AF-A0A7V3MY87-F1
#
_cell.length_a   1.000
_cell.length_b   1.000
_cell.length_c   1.000
_cell.angle_alpha   90.00
_cell.angle_beta   90.00
_cell.angle_gamma   90.00
#
_symmetry.space_group_name_H-M   'P 1'
#
loop_
_entity.id
_entity.type
_entity.pdbx_description
1 polymer ?
#
loop_
_entity_poly.entity_id
_entity_poly.type
_entity_poly.pdbx_seq_one_letter_code
_entity_poly.pdbx_strand_id
1 'polypeptide(L)'
;MIENIQLRLQLDDARQPDILTDKAAEFLSLRKDQIKAVKILRKSIDARKPTIYFNYKVAVYIDEMPPETPAYQFGYKDVSKASPVHIVGFGPTGMYAALRLIELGYKPVVIERGKDVRSRRRDLRLINQFRTVNPDSNYCFGEGGAGTYSDGKLYTRSLKRGDVRRIFENLVYHGATPQILIDAHPHIGTD
;
A
#
# COMPACT_ATOMS: atom_id res chain seq x y z
N MET A 1 18.03 4.63 -20.60
CA MET A 1 16.84 5.49 -20.82
C MET A 1 15.61 4.79 -20.26
N ILE A 2 14.69 5.53 -19.63
CA ILE A 2 13.44 4.97 -19.07
C ILE A 2 12.24 5.48 -19.88
N GLU A 3 11.46 4.57 -20.45
CA GLU A 3 10.23 4.88 -21.18
C GLU A 3 8.98 4.41 -20.44
N ASN A 4 7.96 5.26 -20.36
CA ASN A 4 6.71 4.95 -19.67
C ASN A 4 5.60 4.67 -20.68
N ILE A 5 5.21 3.40 -20.81
CA ILE A 5 4.22 2.96 -21.81
C ILE A 5 2.99 2.34 -21.15
N GLN A 6 1.92 2.23 -21.94
CA GLN A 6 0.70 1.51 -21.58
C GLN A 6 0.57 0.25 -22.42
N LEU A 7 0.41 -0.89 -21.77
CA LEU A 7 0.21 -2.18 -22.42
C LEU A 7 -1.14 -2.75 -22.04
N ARG A 8 -1.85 -3.28 -23.02
CA ARG A 8 -3.14 -3.95 -22.82
C ARG A 8 -3.02 -5.40 -23.25
N LEU A 9 -3.26 -6.31 -22.32
CA LEU A 9 -3.12 -7.75 -22.53
C LEU A 9 -4.45 -8.45 -22.26
N GLN A 10 -4.79 -9.45 -23.06
CA GLN A 10 -5.88 -10.36 -22.72
C GLN A 10 -5.47 -11.21 -21.51
N LEU A 11 -6.46 -11.67 -20.73
CA LEU A 11 -6.25 -12.51 -19.55
C LEU A 11 -5.38 -13.75 -19.83
N ASP A 12 -5.58 -14.40 -20.98
CA ASP A 12 -4.85 -15.62 -21.34
C ASP A 12 -3.38 -15.33 -21.65
N ASP A 13 -3.10 -14.24 -22.36
CA ASP A 13 -1.73 -13.81 -22.69
C ASP A 13 -0.94 -13.38 -21.44
N ALA A 14 -1.62 -12.80 -20.45
CA ALA A 14 -1.00 -12.33 -19.21
C ALA A 14 -0.42 -13.47 -18.35
N ARG A 15 -0.67 -14.73 -18.68
CA ARG A 15 -0.10 -15.91 -18.02
C ARG A 15 1.28 -16.31 -18.57
N GLN A 16 1.66 -15.79 -19.74
CA GLN A 16 2.93 -16.13 -20.36
C GLN A 16 4.08 -15.43 -19.63
N PRO A 17 5.17 -16.15 -19.30
CA PRO A 17 6.39 -15.52 -18.81
C PRO A 17 6.87 -14.45 -19.79
N ASP A 18 7.45 -13.37 -19.27
CA ASP A 18 8.08 -12.29 -20.05
C ASP A 18 7.20 -11.54 -21.06
N ILE A 19 5.88 -11.79 -21.08
CA ILE A 19 4.94 -11.15 -22.01
C ILE A 19 4.99 -9.62 -21.99
N LEU A 20 5.26 -9.02 -20.82
CA LEU A 20 5.39 -7.57 -20.69
C LEU A 20 6.65 -7.04 -21.37
N THR A 21 7.75 -7.77 -21.29
CA THR A 21 9.02 -7.45 -21.99
C THR A 21 8.83 -7.56 -23.48
N ASP A 22 8.17 -8.64 -23.93
CA ASP A 22 7.90 -8.88 -25.35
C ASP A 22 7.02 -7.80 -25.95
N LYS A 23 5.93 -7.47 -25.26
CA LYS A 23 4.99 -6.43 -25.68
C LYS A 23 5.59 -5.03 -25.58
N ALA A 24 6.49 -4.79 -24.63
CA ALA A 24 7.25 -3.55 -24.57
C ALA A 24 8.23 -3.40 -25.74
N ALA A 25 8.95 -4.46 -26.11
CA ALA A 25 9.85 -4.48 -27.26
C ALA A 25 9.11 -4.22 -28.57
N GLU A 26 7.97 -4.89 -28.76
CA GLU A 26 7.08 -4.69 -29.91
C GLU A 26 6.55 -3.24 -29.96
N PHE A 27 6.04 -2.73 -28.84
CA PHE A 27 5.48 -1.37 -28.76
C PHE A 27 6.52 -0.29 -29.04
N LEU A 28 7.76 -0.46 -28.55
CA LEU A 28 8.85 0.51 -28.72
C LEU A 28 9.68 0.28 -30.00
N SER A 29 9.38 -0.77 -30.77
CA SER A 29 10.20 -1.18 -31.94
C SER A 29 11.68 -1.40 -31.58
N LEU A 30 11.93 -2.00 -30.41
CA LEU A 30 13.28 -2.29 -29.90
C LEU A 30 13.57 -3.78 -29.91
N ARG A 31 14.85 -4.13 -29.92
CA ARG A 31 15.27 -5.52 -29.71
C ARG A 31 15.17 -5.87 -28.23
N LYS A 32 14.83 -7.13 -27.91
CA LYS A 32 14.66 -7.59 -26.52
C LYS A 32 15.92 -7.42 -25.65
N ASP A 33 17.11 -7.52 -26.24
CA ASP A 33 18.40 -7.36 -25.55
C ASP A 33 18.66 -5.95 -25.03
N GLN A 34 17.98 -4.95 -25.62
CA GLN A 34 18.03 -3.56 -25.18
C GLN A 34 17.15 -3.32 -23.96
N ILE A 35 16.10 -4.12 -23.74
CA ILE A 35 15.25 -4.00 -22.56
C ILE A 35 15.92 -4.74 -21.40
N LYS A 36 16.43 -3.98 -20.43
CA LYS A 36 17.08 -4.53 -19.24
C LYS A 36 16.08 -4.86 -18.12
N ALA A 37 14.99 -4.10 -18.01
CA ALA A 37 13.92 -4.40 -17.06
C ALA A 37 12.58 -3.78 -17.47
N VAL A 38 11.48 -4.42 -17.06
CA VAL A 38 10.13 -3.83 -17.12
C VAL A 38 9.54 -3.77 -15.72
N LYS A 39 9.38 -2.56 -15.18
CA LYS A 39 8.77 -2.34 -13.86
C LYS A 39 7.32 -1.96 -14.01
N ILE A 40 6.43 -2.71 -13.37
CA ILE A 40 5.00 -2.38 -13.36
C ILE A 40 4.79 -1.17 -12.45
N LEU A 41 4.20 -0.10 -13.00
CA LEU A 41 3.84 1.11 -12.28
C LEU A 41 2.37 1.12 -11.85
N ARG A 42 1.49 0.50 -12.66
CA ARG A 42 0.07 0.34 -12.37
C ARG A 42 -0.50 -0.88 -13.08
N LYS A 43 -1.43 -1.59 -12.44
CA LYS A 43 -2.19 -2.70 -13.00
C LYS A 43 -3.68 -2.50 -12.73
N SER A 44 -4.51 -2.64 -13.76
CA SER A 44 -5.97 -2.68 -13.61
C SER A 44 -6.59 -3.77 -14.48
N ILE A 45 -7.84 -4.14 -14.18
CA ILE A 45 -8.62 -5.13 -14.93
C ILE A 45 -9.80 -4.42 -15.56
N ASP A 46 -10.02 -4.68 -16.85
CA ASP A 46 -11.26 -4.36 -17.56
C ASP A 46 -12.04 -5.66 -17.80
N ALA A 47 -13.06 -5.88 -16.99
CA ALA A 47 -13.96 -7.04 -17.04
C ALA A 47 -15.39 -6.64 -17.44
N ARG A 48 -15.56 -5.52 -18.15
CA ARG A 48 -16.89 -5.03 -18.59
C ARG A 48 -17.48 -5.84 -19.75
N LYS A 49 -16.67 -6.65 -20.43
CA LYS A 49 -17.04 -7.51 -21.56
C LYS A 49 -16.57 -8.95 -21.27
N PRO A 50 -17.09 -9.97 -21.99
CA PRO A 50 -16.67 -11.37 -21.80
C PRO A 50 -15.16 -11.58 -21.95
N THR A 51 -14.54 -10.87 -22.90
CA THR A 51 -13.08 -10.83 -23.02
C THR A 51 -12.51 -9.89 -21.96
N ILE A 52 -11.76 -10.45 -21.01
CA ILE A 52 -11.13 -9.72 -19.91
C ILE A 52 -9.75 -9.24 -20.34
N TYR A 53 -9.46 -7.97 -20.03
CA TYR A 53 -8.16 -7.36 -20.29
C TYR A 53 -7.50 -6.88 -19.01
N PHE A 54 -6.18 -7.05 -18.93
CA PHE A 54 -5.35 -6.29 -18.02
C PHE A 54 -4.82 -5.04 -18.72
N ASN A 55 -4.84 -3.91 -18.01
CA ASN A 55 -4.14 -2.70 -18.42
C ASN A 55 -2.96 -2.48 -17.49
N TYR A 56 -1.78 -2.40 -18.08
CA TYR A 56 -0.53 -2.14 -17.40
C TYR A 56 -0.01 -0.77 -17.79
N LYS A 57 0.42 0.00 -16.79
CA LYS A 57 1.38 1.09 -16.99
C LYS A 57 2.72 0.56 -16.54
N VAL A 58 3.73 0.60 -17.40
CA VAL A 58 5.07 0.07 -17.09
C VAL A 58 6.14 1.10 -17.39
N ALA A 59 7.21 1.07 -16.59
CA ALA A 59 8.48 1.73 -16.88
C ALA A 59 9.43 0.71 -17.49
N VAL A 60 9.86 0.95 -18.72
CA VAL A 60 10.77 0.12 -19.49
C VAL A 60 12.15 0.72 -19.38
N TYR A 61 13.10 -0.03 -18.85
CA TYR A 61 14.49 0.39 -18.70
C TYR A 61 15.28 -0.13 -19.90
N ILE A 62 15.76 0.80 -20.72
CA ILE A 62 16.46 0.55 -21.98
C ILE A 62 17.95 0.82 -21.76
N ASP A 63 18.77 -0.20 -22.00
CA ASP A 63 20.23 -0.21 -21.86
C ASP A 63 20.75 0.25 -20.48
N GLU A 64 19.88 0.27 -19.46
CA GLU A 64 20.24 0.60 -18.08
C GLU A 64 19.46 -0.26 -17.08
N MET A 65 20.02 -0.52 -15.90
CA MET A 65 19.35 -1.29 -14.85
C MET A 65 18.47 -0.40 -13.97
N PRO A 66 17.34 -0.92 -13.45
CA PRO A 66 16.56 -0.19 -12.46
C PRO A 66 17.35 -0.01 -11.17
N PRO A 67 17.09 1.07 -10.40
CA PRO A 67 17.72 1.25 -9.10
C PRO A 67 17.32 0.10 -8.15
N GLU A 68 18.29 -0.42 -7.40
CA GLU A 68 18.09 -1.53 -6.46
C GLU A 68 17.28 -1.13 -5.23
N THR A 69 17.38 0.14 -4.82
CA THR A 69 16.70 0.65 -3.63
C THR A 69 15.32 1.24 -3.96
N PRO A 70 14.31 1.02 -3.10
CA PRO A 70 13.04 1.74 -3.20
C PRO A 70 13.28 3.25 -3.16
N ALA A 71 12.54 4.00 -3.97
CA ALA A 71 12.67 5.46 -4.03
C ALA A 71 12.16 6.17 -2.77
N TYR A 72 11.39 5.48 -1.92
CA TYR A 72 10.79 6.07 -0.72
C TYR A 72 11.65 5.78 0.51
N GLN A 73 11.97 6.84 1.25
CA GLN A 73 12.58 6.77 2.57
C GLN A 73 11.82 7.69 3.52
N PHE A 74 11.65 7.26 4.76
CA PHE A 74 10.99 8.02 5.81
C PHE A 74 12.00 8.40 6.88
N GLY A 75 12.34 9.69 6.97
CA GLY A 75 13.33 10.24 7.89
C GLY A 75 12.75 10.48 9.28
N TYR A 76 12.51 9.42 10.04
CA TYR A 76 12.04 9.55 11.43
C TYR A 76 13.16 10.08 12.32
N LYS A 77 12.97 11.29 12.88
CA LYS A 77 13.94 11.96 13.74
C LYS A 77 13.87 11.42 15.18
N ASP A 78 14.97 11.55 15.92
CA ASP A 78 14.91 11.43 17.38
C ASP A 78 14.16 12.65 17.94
N VAL A 79 12.98 12.39 18.49
CA VAL A 79 12.09 13.40 19.09
C VAL A 79 11.90 13.17 20.59
N SER A 80 12.74 12.37 21.23
CA SER A 80 12.62 12.00 22.64
C SER A 80 12.53 13.21 23.59
N LYS A 81 13.19 14.32 23.23
CA LYS A 81 13.25 15.60 23.94
C LYS A 81 12.38 16.72 23.33
N ALA A 82 11.64 16.45 22.25
CA ALA A 82 10.81 17.46 21.59
C ALA A 82 9.49 17.71 22.34
N SER A 83 8.82 18.81 22.00
CA SER A 83 7.52 19.16 22.56
C SER A 83 6.47 18.08 22.26
N PRO A 84 5.69 17.65 23.28
CA PRO A 84 4.70 16.60 23.11
C PRO A 84 3.48 17.09 22.33
N VAL A 85 2.97 16.25 21.45
CA VAL A 85 1.69 16.42 20.75
C VAL A 85 0.82 15.20 21.05
N HIS A 86 -0.29 15.41 21.75
CA HIS A 86 -1.20 14.33 22.11
C HIS A 86 -2.10 13.96 20.94
N ILE A 87 -2.15 12.66 20.63
CA ILE A 87 -3.04 12.09 19.62
C ILE A 87 -3.99 11.15 20.36
N VAL A 88 -5.29 11.36 20.18
CA VAL A 88 -6.32 10.48 20.74
C VAL A 88 -6.81 9.54 19.64
N GLY A 89 -6.56 8.25 19.81
CA GLY A 89 -6.88 7.17 18.90
C GLY A 89 -5.66 6.64 18.15
N PHE A 90 -5.47 5.32 18.17
CA PHE A 90 -4.40 4.62 17.45
C PHE A 90 -4.93 3.85 16.24
N GLY A 91 -5.84 4.47 15.49
CA GLY A 91 -6.23 4.01 14.15
C GLY A 91 -5.28 4.51 13.04
N PRO A 92 -5.59 4.26 11.75
CA PRO A 92 -4.71 4.65 10.63
C PRO A 92 -4.37 6.15 10.61
N THR A 93 -5.36 7.00 10.89
CA THR A 93 -5.16 8.46 10.97
C THR A 93 -4.21 8.85 12.11
N GLY A 94 -4.39 8.27 13.30
CA GLY A 94 -3.55 8.55 14.48
C GLY A 94 -2.12 8.04 14.30
N MET A 95 -1.98 6.83 13.76
CA MET A 95 -0.68 6.25 13.38
C MET A 95 0.07 7.14 12.39
N TYR A 96 -0.58 7.53 11.29
CA TYR A 96 0.08 8.36 10.28
C TYR A 96 0.37 9.78 10.79
N ALA A 97 -0.52 10.36 11.59
CA ALA A 97 -0.27 11.64 12.24
C ALA A 97 0.97 11.56 13.16
N ALA A 98 1.11 10.49 13.94
CA ALA A 98 2.28 10.28 14.79
C ALA A 98 3.57 10.18 13.99
N LEU A 99 3.59 9.36 12.93
CA LEU A 99 4.74 9.25 12.03
C LEU A 99 5.09 10.60 11.40
N ARG A 100 4.09 11.34 10.92
CA ARG A 100 4.31 12.66 10.32
C ARG A 100 4.86 13.68 11.33
N LEU A 101 4.39 13.65 12.58
CA LEU A 101 4.93 14.50 13.65
C LEU A 101 6.40 14.20 13.92
N ILE A 102 6.80 12.92 13.94
CA ILE A 102 8.19 12.51 14.12
C ILE A 102 9.07 13.06 12.98
N GLU A 103 8.63 12.98 11.73
CA GLU A 103 9.36 13.58 10.59
C GLU A 103 9.51 15.10 10.73
N LEU A 104 8.49 15.76 11.29
CA LEU A 104 8.49 17.20 11.54
C LEU A 104 9.27 17.60 12.80
N GLY A 105 9.72 16.64 13.62
CA GLY A 105 10.50 16.89 14.82
C GLY A 105 9.68 17.09 16.10
N TYR A 106 8.40 16.71 16.11
CA TYR A 106 7.54 16.73 17.29
C TYR A 106 7.45 15.35 17.93
N LYS A 107 7.22 15.31 19.25
CA LYS A 107 7.07 14.06 20.01
C LYS A 107 5.60 13.64 20.08
N PRO A 108 5.11 12.72 19.25
CA PRO A 108 3.74 12.24 19.40
C PRO A 108 3.58 11.43 20.69
N VAL A 109 2.48 11.64 21.38
CA VAL A 109 2.03 10.79 22.50
C VAL A 109 0.66 10.27 22.12
N VAL A 110 0.57 8.99 21.74
CA VAL A 110 -0.67 8.40 21.27
C VAL A 110 -1.39 7.69 22.42
N ILE A 111 -2.67 8.00 22.57
CA ILE A 111 -3.53 7.47 23.61
C ILE A 111 -4.65 6.69 22.91
N GLU A 112 -4.77 5.40 23.20
CA GLU A 112 -5.82 4.53 22.67
C GLU A 112 -6.62 3.96 23.85
N ARG A 113 -7.94 3.94 23.72
CA ARG A 113 -8.82 3.41 24.77
C ARG A 113 -8.80 1.88 24.82
N GLY A 114 -8.65 1.25 23.66
CA GLY A 114 -8.66 -0.20 23.55
C GLY A 114 -7.29 -0.83 23.74
N LYS A 115 -7.27 -2.15 23.56
CA LYS A 115 -6.08 -2.97 23.83
C LYS A 115 -5.13 -3.03 22.63
N ASP A 116 -3.93 -3.53 22.89
CA ASP A 116 -2.98 -3.96 21.86
C ASP A 116 -3.59 -5.01 20.92
N VAL A 117 -3.09 -5.07 19.69
CA VAL A 117 -3.68 -5.86 18.60
C VAL A 117 -3.73 -7.34 18.93
N ARG A 118 -2.76 -7.87 19.67
CA ARG A 118 -2.71 -9.29 20.04
C ARG A 118 -3.76 -9.59 21.10
N SER A 119 -3.90 -8.73 22.11
CA SER A 119 -4.92 -8.87 23.14
C SER A 119 -6.34 -8.71 22.58
N ARG A 120 -6.56 -7.81 21.60
CA ARG A 120 -7.86 -7.63 20.92
C ARG A 120 -8.40 -8.92 20.33
N ARG A 121 -7.54 -9.83 19.82
CA ARG A 121 -7.98 -11.12 19.24
C ARG A 121 -8.85 -11.93 20.21
N ARG A 122 -8.53 -11.89 21.51
CA ARG A 122 -9.31 -12.58 22.54
C ARG A 122 -10.69 -11.97 22.71
N ASP A 123 -10.78 -10.65 22.77
CA ASP A 123 -12.06 -9.95 22.92
C ASP A 123 -12.94 -10.15 21.67
N LEU A 124 -12.36 -10.13 20.47
CA LEU A 124 -13.10 -10.43 19.23
C LEU A 124 -13.62 -11.85 19.17
N ARG A 125 -12.85 -12.82 19.68
CA ARG A 125 -13.32 -14.20 19.82
C ARG A 125 -14.54 -14.27 20.74
N LEU A 126 -14.56 -13.53 21.85
CA LEU A 126 -15.71 -13.47 22.76
C LEU A 126 -16.96 -12.90 22.08
N ILE A 127 -16.79 -11.86 21.24
CA ILE A 127 -17.89 -11.31 20.43
C ILE A 127 -18.44 -12.36 19.46
N ASN A 128 -17.55 -13.07 18.76
CA ASN A 128 -17.96 -14.02 17.72
C ASN A 128 -18.59 -15.30 18.28
N GLN A 129 -18.04 -15.83 19.38
CA GLN A 129 -18.48 -17.12 19.95
C GLN A 129 -19.61 -16.94 20.98
N PHE A 130 -19.53 -15.90 21.81
CA PHE A 130 -20.39 -15.76 22.99
C PHE A 130 -21.23 -14.48 22.98
N ARG A 131 -21.19 -13.71 21.88
CA ARG A 131 -21.92 -12.43 21.73
C ARG A 131 -21.65 -11.42 22.85
N THR A 132 -20.53 -11.58 23.55
CA THR A 132 -20.12 -10.72 24.66
C THR A 132 -19.23 -9.63 24.12
N VAL A 133 -19.66 -8.38 24.27
CA VAL A 133 -18.94 -7.21 23.76
C VAL A 133 -18.25 -6.50 24.90
N ASN A 134 -16.92 -6.36 24.80
CA ASN A 134 -16.17 -5.43 25.63
C ASN A 134 -16.33 -4.02 25.03
N PRO A 135 -16.84 -3.02 25.79
CA PRO A 135 -17.10 -1.69 25.26
C PRO A 135 -15.83 -0.94 24.82
N ASP A 136 -14.67 -1.29 25.38
CA ASP A 136 -13.39 -0.63 25.09
C ASP A 136 -12.47 -1.46 24.17
N SER A 137 -12.78 -2.74 23.92
CA SER A 137 -11.97 -3.62 23.06
C SER A 137 -12.86 -4.47 22.16
N ASN A 138 -13.06 -4.00 20.93
CA ASN A 138 -13.98 -4.59 19.95
C ASN A 138 -13.51 -4.23 18.53
N TYR A 139 -14.34 -4.47 17.51
CA TYR A 139 -13.99 -4.16 16.12
C TYR A 139 -13.62 -2.67 15.91
N CYS A 140 -14.20 -1.76 16.68
CA CYS A 140 -13.98 -0.32 16.52
C CYS A 140 -12.76 0.20 17.30
N PHE A 141 -12.51 -0.35 18.50
CA PHE A 141 -11.55 0.23 19.46
C PHE A 141 -10.36 -0.68 19.77
N GLY A 142 -9.19 -0.04 19.96
CA GLY A 142 -7.89 -0.66 20.19
C GLY A 142 -6.87 -0.40 19.08
N GLU A 143 -5.69 -0.99 19.19
CA GLU A 143 -4.57 -0.77 18.28
C GLU A 143 -4.93 -1.05 16.81
N GLY A 144 -4.64 -0.07 15.95
CA GLY A 144 -5.00 -0.03 14.53
C GLY A 144 -6.47 0.33 14.26
N GLY A 145 -7.25 0.58 15.31
CA GLY A 145 -8.65 1.02 15.23
C GLY A 145 -9.54 0.05 14.46
N ALA A 146 -10.47 0.61 13.69
CA ALA A 146 -11.41 -0.16 12.86
C ALA A 146 -10.76 -0.78 11.61
N GLY A 147 -9.56 -0.34 11.23
CA GLY A 147 -8.87 -0.85 10.03
C GLY A 147 -8.28 -2.24 10.22
N THR A 148 -7.89 -2.60 11.44
CA THR A 148 -7.13 -3.81 11.76
C THR A 148 -7.82 -5.10 11.33
N TYR A 149 -9.10 -5.25 11.66
CA TYR A 149 -9.87 -6.47 11.38
C TYR A 149 -10.84 -6.24 10.22
N SER A 150 -10.26 -5.79 9.11
CA SER A 150 -10.97 -5.50 7.87
C SER A 150 -10.24 -6.12 6.69
N ASP A 151 -10.88 -6.13 5.53
CA ASP A 151 -10.25 -6.52 4.26
C ASP A 151 -9.06 -5.60 3.87
N GLY A 152 -8.88 -4.48 4.57
CA GLY A 152 -7.75 -3.58 4.34
C GLY A 152 -7.79 -2.91 2.97
N LYS A 153 -8.99 -2.72 2.39
CA LYS A 153 -9.17 -2.06 1.09
C LYS A 153 -8.66 -0.62 1.17
N LEU A 154 -7.69 -0.29 0.34
CA LEU A 154 -7.07 1.02 0.27
C LEU A 154 -7.69 1.82 -0.88
N TYR A 155 -8.76 2.56 -0.57
CA TYR A 155 -9.41 3.44 -1.54
C TYR A 155 -9.62 4.83 -0.95
N THR A 156 -9.48 5.85 -1.80
CA THR A 156 -9.87 7.23 -1.47
C THR A 156 -10.55 7.86 -2.65
N ARG A 157 -11.58 8.67 -2.37
CA ARG A 157 -12.25 9.50 -3.39
C ARG A 157 -11.64 10.91 -3.47
N SER A 158 -10.68 11.23 -2.61
CA SER A 158 -10.10 12.56 -2.50
C SER A 158 -8.61 12.53 -2.86
N LEU A 159 -8.32 12.79 -4.13
CA LEU A 159 -6.95 12.90 -4.65
C LEU A 159 -6.39 14.33 -4.55
N LYS A 160 -7.21 15.31 -4.17
CA LYS A 160 -6.82 16.73 -4.09
C LYS A 160 -6.27 17.15 -2.72
N ARG A 161 -6.35 16.29 -1.70
CA ARG A 161 -6.10 16.64 -0.29
C ARG A 161 -4.78 16.15 0.28
N GLY A 162 -3.93 15.53 -0.54
CA GLY A 162 -2.62 15.07 -0.10
C GLY A 162 -2.05 14.00 -1.01
N ASP A 163 -0.83 13.58 -0.67
CA ASP A 163 -0.11 12.54 -1.39
C ASP A 163 -0.54 11.15 -0.90
N VAL A 164 -1.49 10.55 -1.62
CA VAL A 164 -1.98 9.18 -1.37
C VAL A 164 -0.86 8.16 -1.59
N ARG A 165 0.04 8.42 -2.54
CA ARG A 165 1.13 7.50 -2.87
C ARG A 165 2.09 7.37 -1.70
N ARG A 166 2.42 8.49 -1.04
CA ARG A 166 3.24 8.49 0.19
C ARG A 166 2.67 7.58 1.28
N ILE A 167 1.34 7.50 1.43
CA ILE A 167 0.69 6.59 2.40
C ILE A 167 0.98 5.13 2.05
N PHE A 168 0.83 4.76 0.77
CA PHE A 168 1.08 3.39 0.34
C PHE A 168 2.56 3.03 0.46
N GLU A 169 3.45 3.96 0.10
CA GLU A 169 4.90 3.79 0.28
C GLU A 169 5.26 3.63 1.76
N ASN A 170 4.58 4.35 2.66
CA ASN A 170 4.77 4.22 4.10
C ASN A 170 4.32 2.84 4.62
N LEU A 171 3.19 2.33 4.13
CA LEU A 171 2.71 1.00 4.47
C LEU A 171 3.68 -0.07 3.99
N VAL A 172 4.19 0.01 2.76
CA VAL A 172 5.18 -0.95 2.24
C VAL A 172 6.50 -0.84 2.99
N TYR A 173 6.95 0.38 3.32
CA TYR A 173 8.13 0.60 4.15
C TYR A 173 8.04 -0.11 5.50
N HIS A 174 6.84 -0.20 6.08
CA HIS A 174 6.58 -0.91 7.34
C HIS A 174 6.12 -2.37 7.16
N GLY A 175 6.27 -2.94 5.97
CA GLY A 175 6.11 -4.38 5.72
C GLY A 175 4.85 -4.81 4.95
N ALA A 176 4.01 -3.87 4.50
CA ALA A 176 2.89 -4.23 3.61
C ALA A 176 3.40 -4.70 2.24
N THR A 177 2.60 -5.51 1.53
CA THR A 177 2.97 -6.03 0.22
C THR A 177 3.26 -4.92 -0.81
N PRO A 178 4.37 -4.96 -1.57
CA PRO A 178 4.64 -4.00 -2.65
C PRO A 178 3.56 -3.93 -3.72
N GLN A 179 2.70 -4.96 -3.80
CA GLN A 179 1.58 -5.01 -4.74
C GLN A 179 0.61 -3.84 -4.56
N ILE A 180 0.48 -3.28 -3.35
CA ILE A 180 -0.41 -2.13 -3.11
C ILE A 180 0.00 -0.86 -3.86
N LEU A 181 1.27 -0.76 -4.29
CA LEU A 181 1.76 0.36 -5.09
C LEU A 181 1.41 0.23 -6.58
N ILE A 182 1.00 -0.97 -6.99
CA ILE A 182 0.79 -1.34 -8.39
C ILE A 182 -0.71 -1.48 -8.68
N ASP A 183 -1.47 -2.12 -7.81
CA ASP A 183 -2.86 -2.43 -8.07
C ASP A 183 -3.76 -1.19 -8.08
N ALA A 184 -4.69 -1.15 -9.04
CA ALA A 184 -5.69 -0.08 -9.12
C ALA A 184 -6.70 -0.10 -7.97
N HIS A 185 -6.94 -1.28 -7.39
CA HIS A 185 -7.81 -1.49 -6.23
C HIS A 185 -7.06 -2.30 -5.17
N PRO A 186 -6.09 -1.68 -4.48
CA PRO A 186 -5.22 -2.40 -3.57
C PRO A 186 -5.92 -2.73 -2.25
N HIS A 187 -5.50 -3.83 -1.64
CA HIS A 187 -5.91 -4.25 -0.30
C HIS A 187 -4.72 -4.91 0.41
N ILE A 188 -4.70 -4.84 1.74
CA ILE A 188 -3.64 -5.46 2.56
C ILE A 188 -4.11 -6.81 3.11
N GLY A 189 -5.39 -6.94 3.48
CA GLY A 189 -5.87 -8.05 4.28
C GLY A 189 -5.65 -7.83 5.79
N THR A 190 -5.93 -8.88 6.58
CA THR A 190 -5.83 -8.88 8.05
C THR A 190 -4.59 -9.60 8.59
N ASP A 191 -3.85 -10.33 7.74
CA ASP A 191 -2.71 -11.20 8.10
C ASP A 191 -1.43 -10.88 7.32
#